data_AF-A0AAW7Y4U6-F1
#
_entry.id   AF-A0AAW7Y4U6-F1
#
_cell.length_a   1.000
_cell.length_b   1.000
_cell.length_c   1.000
_cell.angle_alpha   90.00
_cell.angle_beta   90.00
_cell.angle_gamma   90.00
#
_symmetry.space_group_name_H-M   'P 1'
#
loop_
_entity.id
_entity.type
_entity.pdbx_description
1 polymer ?
#
loop_
_entity_poly.entity_id
_entity_poly.type
_entity_poly.pdbx_seq_one_letter_code
_entity_poly.pdbx_strand_id
1 'polypeptide(L)'
;MTDSRIFTSHFVKSIGAVLLIAASTLSFTATASPVAANSYTEQQRIANEVGVIQQELAAIKQETLQANPDLRQQQLDFEKAFEAKADQVGYDPDAFMAKAKEIQDELRSSETTQEQQAELLEEFGHAKSVLAKQREAIMSDTALMDQEEELRKATYTAMAKQDPKTKDLFGDLDQLLKKMQ
;
A
#
# COMPACT_ATOMS: atom_id res chain seq x y z
N MET A 1 -42.19 -15.04 -12.75
CA MET A 1 -42.10 -14.18 -11.55
C MET A 1 -41.97 -15.13 -10.39
N THR A 2 -40.80 -15.36 -9.79
CA THR A 2 -39.88 -14.37 -9.22
C THR A 2 -38.45 -14.89 -9.31
N ASP A 3 -37.54 -14.00 -9.68
CA ASP A 3 -36.11 -14.18 -9.89
C ASP A 3 -35.43 -14.29 -8.50
N SER A 4 -34.69 -15.34 -8.23
CA SER A 4 -33.78 -15.43 -7.07
C SER A 4 -32.42 -15.85 -7.57
N ARG A 5 -31.67 -14.83 -7.98
CA ARG A 5 -30.27 -14.94 -8.36
C ARG A 5 -29.47 -15.32 -7.12
N ILE A 6 -28.98 -16.56 -7.16
CA ILE A 6 -27.95 -17.09 -6.28
C ILE A 6 -26.73 -16.20 -6.46
N PHE A 7 -26.43 -15.40 -5.43
CA PHE A 7 -25.22 -14.59 -5.37
C PHE A 7 -24.05 -15.55 -5.14
N THR A 8 -23.44 -16.00 -6.24
CA THR A 8 -22.23 -16.82 -6.23
C THR A 8 -21.08 -15.99 -5.66
N SER A 9 -20.66 -16.31 -4.43
CA SER A 9 -19.46 -15.76 -3.81
C SER A 9 -18.21 -16.30 -4.52
N HIS A 10 -17.77 -15.60 -5.55
CA HIS A 10 -16.42 -15.73 -6.10
C HIS A 10 -15.63 -14.48 -5.73
N PHE A 11 -15.28 -14.35 -4.44
CA PHE A 11 -14.33 -13.34 -3.99
C PHE A 11 -13.39 -13.91 -2.93
N VAL A 12 -12.77 -15.05 -3.25
CA VAL A 12 -11.59 -15.53 -2.53
C VAL A 12 -10.65 -16.11 -3.57
N LYS A 13 -9.39 -15.66 -3.49
CA LYS A 13 -8.19 -16.10 -4.25
C LYS A 13 -7.89 -15.31 -5.52
N SER A 14 -7.10 -14.25 -5.37
CA SER A 14 -5.87 -14.07 -6.14
C SER A 14 -5.17 -12.77 -5.76
N ILE A 15 -4.29 -12.80 -4.75
CA ILE A 15 -3.09 -11.97 -4.78
C ILE A 15 -1.98 -12.80 -4.14
N GLY A 16 -0.94 -13.07 -4.92
CA GLY A 16 0.27 -13.69 -4.39
C GLY A 16 0.90 -14.69 -5.34
N ALA A 17 1.58 -14.16 -6.36
CA ALA A 17 2.90 -14.61 -6.82
C ALA A 17 3.07 -14.27 -8.31
N VAL A 18 3.66 -13.10 -8.59
CA VAL A 18 4.44 -12.95 -9.81
C VAL A 18 5.91 -13.01 -9.41
N LEU A 19 6.50 -14.13 -9.83
CA LEU A 19 7.92 -14.42 -9.97
C LEU A 19 8.73 -13.26 -10.55
N LEU A 20 9.97 -13.10 -10.08
CA LEU A 20 11.05 -12.60 -10.92
C LEU A 20 12.22 -13.59 -10.93
N ILE A 21 12.33 -14.31 -12.05
CA ILE A 21 13.54 -14.99 -12.51
C ILE A 21 14.42 -13.92 -13.15
N ALA A 22 15.68 -13.82 -12.74
CA ALA A 22 16.74 -13.32 -13.58
C ALA A 22 18.01 -14.13 -13.32
N ALA A 23 18.24 -15.11 -14.18
CA ALA A 23 19.51 -15.79 -14.30
C ALA A 23 20.49 -14.86 -15.04
N SER A 24 21.58 -14.51 -14.37
CA SER A 24 22.74 -13.87 -15.00
C SER A 24 24.01 -14.56 -14.51
N THR A 25 24.52 -15.49 -15.30
CA THR A 25 25.85 -16.06 -15.14
C THR A 25 26.89 -15.00 -15.52
N LEU A 26 27.45 -14.32 -14.52
CA LEU A 26 28.68 -13.57 -14.65
C LEU A 26 29.71 -14.16 -13.69
N SER A 27 30.66 -14.90 -14.24
CA SER A 27 31.84 -15.38 -13.53
C SER A 27 32.72 -14.19 -13.17
N PHE A 28 32.46 -13.57 -12.01
CA PHE A 28 33.41 -12.71 -11.33
C PHE A 28 34.06 -13.52 -10.22
N THR A 29 35.37 -13.75 -10.31
CA THR A 29 36.18 -14.11 -9.14
C THR A 29 36.28 -12.87 -8.25
N ALA A 30 35.22 -12.60 -7.51
CA ALA A 30 35.20 -11.58 -6.49
C ALA A 30 35.86 -12.18 -5.24
N THR A 31 36.96 -11.58 -4.80
CA THR A 31 37.39 -11.70 -3.41
C THR A 31 36.25 -11.18 -2.55
N ALA A 32 35.49 -12.09 -1.94
CA ALA A 32 34.36 -11.80 -1.11
C ALA A 32 34.82 -11.04 0.15
N SER A 33 34.76 -9.72 0.10
CA SER A 33 34.83 -8.90 1.31
C SER A 33 33.62 -9.25 2.20
N PRO A 34 33.82 -9.66 3.47
CA PRO A 34 32.74 -10.15 4.35
C PRO A 34 31.70 -9.09 4.74
N VAL A 35 31.89 -7.83 4.31
CA VAL A 35 31.04 -6.68 4.67
C VAL A 35 29.70 -6.69 3.94
N ALA A 36 29.60 -7.29 2.74
CA ALA A 36 28.36 -7.30 1.94
C ALA A 36 27.38 -8.43 2.30
N ALA A 37 27.85 -9.51 2.93
CA ALA A 37 26.99 -10.64 3.31
C ALA A 37 26.17 -10.36 4.58
N ASN A 38 26.75 -9.66 5.56
CA ASN A 38 26.09 -9.36 6.84
C ASN A 38 24.99 -8.29 6.73
N SER A 39 25.12 -7.33 5.82
CA SER A 39 24.12 -6.27 5.66
C SER A 39 22.82 -6.78 5.05
N TYR A 40 22.91 -7.71 4.09
CA TYR A 40 21.74 -8.34 3.47
C TYR A 40 20.95 -9.21 4.46
N THR A 41 21.64 -9.98 5.30
CA THR A 41 21.00 -10.83 6.32
C THR A 41 20.33 -10.00 7.42
N GLU A 42 20.93 -8.86 7.78
CA GLU A 42 20.37 -7.96 8.80
C GLU A 42 19.13 -7.23 8.29
N GLN A 43 19.13 -6.76 7.03
CA GLN A 43 17.94 -6.16 6.41
C GLN A 43 16.78 -7.14 6.32
N GLN A 44 17.04 -8.41 5.97
CA GLN A 44 16.03 -9.46 5.96
C GLN A 44 15.46 -9.72 7.36
N ARG A 45 16.31 -9.75 8.40
CA ARG A 45 15.88 -9.92 9.78
C ARG A 45 14.97 -8.77 10.22
N ILE A 46 15.38 -7.52 9.96
CA ILE A 46 14.58 -6.34 10.28
C ILE A 46 13.24 -6.36 9.54
N ALA A 47 13.22 -6.71 8.25
CA ALA A 47 11.99 -6.81 7.48
C ALA A 47 11.02 -7.87 8.04
N ASN A 48 11.55 -9.03 8.46
CA ASN A 48 10.75 -10.07 9.09
C ASN A 48 10.16 -9.59 10.43
N GLU A 49 10.96 -8.92 11.27
CA GLU A 49 10.51 -8.38 12.56
C GLU A 49 9.43 -7.31 12.39
N VAL A 50 9.61 -6.41 11.43
CA VAL A 50 8.58 -5.42 11.05
C VAL A 50 7.28 -6.12 10.65
N GLY A 51 7.38 -7.18 9.83
CA GLY A 51 6.20 -7.94 9.38
C GLY A 51 5.44 -8.58 10.55
N VAL A 52 6.14 -9.20 11.50
CA VAL A 52 5.53 -9.80 12.70
C VAL A 52 4.83 -8.74 13.55
N ILE A 53 5.50 -7.62 13.84
CA ILE A 53 4.91 -6.52 14.63
C ILE A 53 3.67 -5.94 13.94
N GLN A 54 3.71 -5.75 12.62
CA GLN A 54 2.56 -5.26 11.86
C GLN A 54 1.38 -6.23 11.91
N GLN A 55 1.63 -7.54 11.86
CA GLN A 55 0.59 -8.56 12.00
C GLN A 55 -0.05 -8.52 13.39
N GLU A 56 0.75 -8.38 14.46
CA GLU A 56 0.24 -8.28 15.83
C GLU A 56 -0.58 -6.99 16.03
N LEU A 57 -0.08 -5.85 15.58
CA LEU A 57 -0.81 -4.57 15.62
C LEU A 57 -2.12 -4.65 14.82
N ALA A 58 -2.15 -5.36 13.70
CA ALA A 58 -3.38 -5.55 12.92
C ALA A 58 -4.42 -6.39 13.67
N ALA A 59 -3.99 -7.46 14.36
CA ALA A 59 -4.88 -8.27 15.19
C ALA A 59 -5.47 -7.44 16.34
N ILE A 60 -4.63 -6.69 17.06
CA ILE A 60 -5.08 -5.79 18.13
C ILE A 60 -6.07 -4.75 17.59
N LYS A 61 -5.77 -4.15 16.43
CA LYS A 61 -6.67 -3.17 15.80
C LYS A 61 -8.03 -3.79 15.47
N GLN A 62 -8.06 -5.01 14.94
CA GLN A 62 -9.30 -5.71 14.64
C GLN A 62 -10.15 -5.94 15.90
N GLU A 63 -9.55 -6.44 16.98
CA GLU A 63 -10.23 -6.62 18.27
C GLU A 63 -10.73 -5.28 18.83
N THR A 64 -9.90 -4.24 18.72
CA THR A 64 -10.25 -2.88 19.15
C THR A 64 -11.47 -2.35 18.40
N LEU A 65 -11.53 -2.50 17.07
CA LEU A 65 -12.68 -2.07 16.25
C LEU A 65 -13.94 -2.91 16.50
N GLN A 66 -13.80 -4.14 16.98
CA GLN A 66 -14.93 -4.96 17.42
C GLN A 66 -15.49 -4.46 18.76
N ALA A 67 -14.61 -4.09 19.69
CA ALA A 67 -14.98 -3.61 21.01
C ALA A 67 -15.40 -2.12 21.07
N ASN A 68 -15.05 -1.31 20.05
CA ASN A 68 -15.29 0.13 20.03
C ASN A 68 -16.15 0.53 18.81
N PRO A 69 -17.49 0.48 18.91
CA PRO A 69 -18.38 0.82 17.79
C PRO A 69 -18.26 2.29 17.35
N ASP A 70 -18.01 3.21 18.28
CA ASP A 70 -17.82 4.63 17.95
C ASP A 70 -16.56 4.85 17.09
N LEU A 71 -15.48 4.12 17.38
CA LEU A 71 -14.26 4.17 16.57
C LEU A 71 -14.50 3.64 15.14
N ARG A 72 -15.31 2.58 15.02
CA ARG A 72 -15.73 2.07 13.71
C ARG A 72 -16.56 3.11 12.94
N GLN A 73 -17.44 3.84 13.64
CA GLN A 73 -18.22 4.90 13.00
C GLN A 73 -17.31 6.03 12.51
N GLN A 74 -16.34 6.47 13.31
CA GLN A 74 -15.35 7.48 12.89
C GLN A 74 -14.56 7.02 11.66
N GLN A 75 -14.20 5.73 11.57
CA GLN A 75 -13.55 5.18 10.39
C GLN A 75 -14.44 5.27 9.15
N LEU A 76 -15.71 4.86 9.25
CA LEU A 76 -16.67 4.94 8.13
C LEU A 76 -16.93 6.38 7.69
N ASP A 77 -16.98 7.32 8.63
CA ASP A 77 -17.18 8.73 8.33
C ASP A 77 -15.96 9.32 7.61
N PHE A 78 -14.75 8.89 7.97
CA PHE A 78 -13.53 9.27 7.27
C PHE A 78 -13.46 8.67 5.86
N GLU A 79 -13.78 7.38 5.71
CA GLU A 79 -13.81 6.70 4.41
C GLU A 79 -14.75 7.41 3.43
N LYS A 80 -15.95 7.81 3.88
CA LYS A 80 -16.90 8.59 3.07
C LYS A 80 -16.40 9.99 2.72
N ALA A 81 -15.78 10.69 3.67
CA ALA A 81 -15.23 12.01 3.42
C ALA A 81 -14.09 11.95 2.39
N PHE A 82 -13.23 10.92 2.50
CA PHE A 82 -12.17 10.66 1.54
C PHE A 82 -12.73 10.33 0.16
N GLU A 83 -13.70 9.42 0.05
CA GLU A 83 -14.35 9.04 -1.20
C GLU A 83 -15.01 10.25 -1.88
N ALA A 84 -15.78 11.04 -1.13
CA ALA A 84 -16.38 12.26 -1.66
C ALA A 84 -15.33 13.26 -2.18
N LYS A 85 -14.19 13.39 -1.49
CA LYS A 85 -13.09 14.23 -1.94
C LYS A 85 -12.38 13.66 -3.17
N ALA A 86 -12.17 12.36 -3.20
CA ALA A 86 -11.57 11.65 -4.34
C ALA A 86 -12.42 11.83 -5.59
N ASP A 87 -13.74 11.63 -5.50
CA ASP A 87 -14.69 11.87 -6.57
C ASP A 87 -14.67 13.32 -7.05
N GLN A 88 -14.66 14.27 -6.10
CA GLN A 88 -14.62 15.70 -6.42
C GLN A 88 -13.39 16.08 -7.26
N VAL A 89 -12.22 15.48 -6.99
CA VAL A 89 -10.98 15.76 -7.74
C VAL A 89 -10.74 14.80 -8.90
N GLY A 90 -11.62 13.81 -9.10
CA GLY A 90 -11.49 12.76 -10.10
C GLY A 90 -10.32 11.80 -9.83
N TYR A 91 -9.95 11.60 -8.57
CA TYR A 91 -8.86 10.70 -8.19
C TYR A 91 -9.30 9.25 -8.39
N ASP A 92 -8.73 8.60 -9.41
CA ASP A 92 -9.01 7.21 -9.75
C ASP A 92 -7.69 6.44 -9.94
N PRO A 93 -7.14 5.86 -8.86
CA PRO A 93 -5.91 5.07 -8.95
C PRO A 93 -6.13 3.76 -9.72
N ASP A 94 -7.33 3.19 -9.71
CA ASP A 94 -7.61 1.92 -10.38
C ASP A 94 -7.62 2.09 -11.91
N ALA A 95 -8.25 3.16 -12.41
CA ALA A 95 -8.17 3.51 -13.83
C ALA A 95 -6.74 3.82 -14.26
N PHE A 96 -5.97 4.53 -13.44
CA PHE A 96 -4.54 4.74 -13.70
C PHE A 96 -3.77 3.42 -13.79
N MET A 97 -4.01 2.48 -12.87
CA MET A 97 -3.33 1.18 -12.87
C MET A 97 -3.71 0.33 -14.07
N ALA A 98 -4.97 0.34 -14.49
CA ALA A 98 -5.42 -0.32 -15.70
C ALA A 98 -4.70 0.24 -16.94
N LYS A 99 -4.63 1.58 -17.05
CA LYS A 99 -3.95 2.26 -18.15
C LYS A 99 -2.44 2.02 -18.15
N ALA A 100 -1.81 2.06 -16.97
CA ALA A 100 -0.40 1.76 -16.79
C ALA A 100 -0.06 0.34 -17.26
N LYS A 101 -0.94 -0.62 -16.98
CA LYS A 101 -0.79 -2.00 -17.44
C LYS A 101 -0.92 -2.12 -18.96
N GLU A 102 -1.91 -1.47 -19.56
CA GLU A 102 -2.09 -1.42 -21.02
C GLU A 102 -0.83 -0.89 -21.71
N ILE A 103 -0.35 0.28 -21.26
CA ILE A 103 0.89 0.89 -21.78
C ILE A 103 2.08 -0.05 -21.63
N GLN A 104 2.23 -0.72 -20.49
CA GLN A 104 3.31 -1.67 -20.26
C GLN A 104 3.25 -2.87 -21.22
N ASP A 105 2.05 -3.37 -21.50
CA ASP A 105 1.85 -4.50 -22.41
C ASP A 105 2.13 -4.08 -23.87
N GLU A 106 1.75 -2.86 -24.28
CA GLU A 106 2.06 -2.30 -25.59
C GLU A 106 3.56 -2.03 -25.78
N LEU A 107 4.24 -1.46 -24.79
CA LEU A 107 5.69 -1.21 -24.86
C LEU A 107 6.51 -2.51 -25.01
N ARG A 108 5.98 -3.65 -24.57
CA ARG A 108 6.61 -4.97 -24.70
C ARG A 108 6.33 -5.65 -26.05
N SER A 109 5.35 -5.16 -26.80
CA SER A 109 5.02 -5.71 -28.11
C SER A 109 6.17 -5.47 -29.10
N SER A 110 6.48 -6.49 -29.90
CA SER A 110 7.47 -6.38 -30.98
C SER A 110 6.99 -5.50 -32.14
N GLU A 111 5.72 -5.11 -32.14
CA GLU A 111 5.10 -4.28 -33.19
C GLU A 111 5.17 -2.79 -32.88
N THR A 112 5.55 -2.40 -31.66
CA THR A 112 5.57 -1.01 -31.20
C THR A 112 6.82 -0.30 -31.73
N THR A 113 6.61 0.69 -32.60
CA THR A 113 7.68 1.51 -33.16
C THR A 113 8.28 2.45 -32.11
N GLN A 114 9.45 3.02 -32.39
CA GLN A 114 10.09 3.97 -31.48
C GLN A 114 9.25 5.25 -31.26
N GLU A 115 8.51 5.69 -32.27
CA GLU A 115 7.61 6.84 -32.18
C GLU A 115 6.42 6.51 -31.25
N GLN A 116 5.80 5.34 -31.44
CA GLN A 116 4.74 4.84 -30.56
C GLN A 116 5.23 4.65 -29.12
N GLN A 117 6.46 4.16 -28.93
CA GLN A 117 7.05 4.07 -27.59
C GLN A 117 7.14 5.45 -26.93
N ALA A 118 7.57 6.48 -27.65
CA ALA A 118 7.67 7.84 -27.12
C ALA A 118 6.29 8.39 -26.71
N GLU A 119 5.27 8.19 -27.55
CA GLU A 119 3.89 8.59 -27.25
C GLU A 119 3.34 7.88 -26.00
N LEU A 120 3.56 6.57 -25.88
CA LEU A 120 3.14 5.77 -24.72
C LEU A 120 3.80 6.21 -23.42
N LEU A 121 5.09 6.53 -23.48
CA LEU A 121 5.84 7.08 -22.34
C LEU A 121 5.33 8.48 -21.93
N GLU A 122 4.98 9.33 -22.91
CA GLU A 122 4.36 10.62 -22.67
C GLU A 122 2.99 10.47 -22.02
N GLU A 123 2.13 9.59 -22.54
CA GLU A 123 0.81 9.30 -21.99
C GLU A 123 0.90 8.82 -20.54
N PHE A 124 1.81 7.88 -20.26
CA PHE A 124 2.06 7.40 -18.89
C PHE A 124 2.52 8.53 -17.97
N GLY A 125 3.47 9.36 -18.43
CA GLY A 125 3.98 10.50 -17.69
C GLY A 125 2.88 11.52 -17.36
N HIS A 126 2.02 11.81 -18.34
CA HIS A 126 0.87 12.69 -18.16
C HIS A 126 -0.13 12.12 -17.14
N ALA A 127 -0.54 10.85 -17.30
CA ALA A 127 -1.47 10.20 -16.38
C ALA A 127 -0.95 10.19 -14.93
N LYS A 128 0.35 9.90 -14.75
CA LYS A 128 1.02 9.93 -13.45
C LYS A 128 1.00 11.34 -12.84
N SER A 129 1.24 12.38 -13.64
CA SER A 129 1.23 13.78 -13.20
C SER A 129 -0.18 14.23 -12.78
N VAL A 130 -1.21 13.82 -13.52
CA VAL A 130 -2.61 14.09 -13.17
C VAL A 130 -2.96 13.44 -11.83
N LEU A 131 -2.68 12.14 -11.67
CA LEU A 131 -2.96 11.42 -10.43
C LEU A 131 -2.24 12.03 -9.22
N ALA A 132 -0.99 12.47 -9.40
CA ALA A 132 -0.22 13.13 -8.34
C ALA A 132 -0.86 14.46 -7.91
N LYS A 133 -1.33 15.28 -8.85
CA LYS A 133 -2.03 16.54 -8.54
C LYS A 133 -3.35 16.31 -7.82
N GLN A 134 -4.10 15.28 -8.22
CA GLN A 134 -5.34 14.90 -7.58
C GLN A 134 -5.09 14.44 -6.14
N ARG A 135 -4.09 13.59 -5.93
CA ARG A 135 -3.66 13.19 -4.59
C ARG A 135 -3.27 14.39 -3.75
N GLU A 136 -2.48 15.32 -4.29
CA GLU A 136 -2.08 16.54 -3.58
C GLU A 136 -3.30 17.38 -3.17
N ALA A 137 -4.32 17.48 -4.03
CA ALA A 137 -5.56 18.18 -3.71
C ALA A 137 -6.37 17.52 -2.59
N ILE A 138 -6.29 16.19 -2.44
CA ILE A 138 -6.86 15.45 -1.30
C ILE A 138 -6.05 15.77 -0.04
N MET A 139 -4.72 15.67 -0.10
CA MET A 139 -3.84 15.91 1.05
C MET A 139 -3.83 17.38 1.51
N SER A 140 -4.17 18.31 0.62
CA SER A 140 -4.32 19.74 0.93
C SER A 140 -5.66 20.08 1.58
N ASP A 141 -6.58 19.12 1.70
CA ASP A 141 -7.86 19.33 2.36
C ASP A 141 -7.69 19.25 3.89
N THR A 142 -7.58 20.41 4.53
CA THR A 142 -7.31 20.50 5.97
C THR A 142 -8.35 19.78 6.82
N ALA A 143 -9.63 19.82 6.41
CA ALA A 143 -10.69 19.17 7.18
C ALA A 143 -10.56 17.64 7.12
N LEU A 144 -10.22 17.10 5.95
CA LEU A 144 -9.95 15.68 5.79
C LEU A 144 -8.70 15.25 6.57
N MET A 145 -7.64 16.05 6.55
CA MET A 145 -6.41 15.76 7.29
C MET A 145 -6.62 15.82 8.82
N ASP A 146 -7.40 16.77 9.30
CA ASP A 146 -7.77 16.85 10.73
C ASP A 146 -8.58 15.60 11.14
N GLN A 147 -9.51 15.16 10.29
CA GLN A 147 -10.30 13.95 10.54
C GLN A 147 -9.44 12.67 10.55
N GLU A 148 -8.47 12.55 9.64
CA GLU A 148 -7.50 11.45 9.63
C GLU A 148 -6.68 11.42 10.93
N GLU A 149 -6.17 12.57 11.35
CA GLU A 149 -5.32 12.70 12.53
C GLU A 149 -6.09 12.35 13.81
N GLU A 150 -7.33 12.82 13.94
CA GLU A 150 -8.19 12.46 15.07
C GLU A 150 -8.53 10.97 15.08
N LEU A 151 -8.87 10.38 13.92
CA LEU A 151 -9.09 8.94 13.80
C LEU A 151 -7.85 8.14 14.19
N ARG A 152 -6.65 8.58 13.76
CA ARG A 152 -5.37 7.94 14.08
C ARG A 152 -5.09 7.97 15.58
N LYS A 153 -5.25 9.12 16.24
CA LYS A 153 -5.10 9.26 17.69
C LYS A 153 -6.11 8.41 18.46
N ALA A 154 -7.37 8.43 18.03
CA ALA A 154 -8.44 7.65 18.64
C ALA A 154 -8.16 6.14 18.52
N THR A 155 -7.73 5.69 17.34
CA THR A 155 -7.34 4.29 17.07
C THR A 155 -6.20 3.86 17.97
N TYR A 156 -5.10 4.63 18.00
CA TYR A 156 -3.97 4.31 18.87
C TYR A 156 -4.37 4.26 20.36
N THR A 157 -5.15 5.24 20.81
CA THR A 157 -5.63 5.30 22.20
C THR A 157 -6.50 4.10 22.55
N ALA A 158 -7.40 3.70 21.65
CA ALA A 158 -8.27 2.56 21.84
C ALA A 158 -7.46 1.25 21.84
N MET A 159 -6.52 1.07 20.91
CA MET A 159 -5.64 -0.10 20.87
C MET A 159 -4.80 -0.21 22.15
N ALA A 160 -4.20 0.89 22.61
CA ALA A 160 -3.40 0.88 23.84
C ALA A 160 -4.22 0.65 25.12
N LYS A 161 -5.53 0.93 25.09
CA LYS A 161 -6.46 0.56 26.17
C LYS A 161 -6.88 -0.90 26.09
N GLN A 162 -7.06 -1.42 24.88
CA GLN A 162 -7.47 -2.81 24.61
C GLN A 162 -6.34 -3.79 24.92
N ASP A 163 -5.12 -3.51 24.44
CA ASP A 163 -3.93 -4.33 24.66
C ASP A 163 -2.73 -3.44 25.08
N PRO A 164 -2.17 -3.64 26.29
CA PRO A 164 -1.03 -2.86 26.76
C PRO A 164 0.24 -3.04 25.90
N LYS A 165 0.40 -4.17 25.20
CA LYS A 165 1.54 -4.43 24.30
C LYS A 165 1.58 -3.48 23.11
N THR A 166 0.45 -2.87 22.76
CA THR A 166 0.36 -1.90 21.67
C THR A 166 1.47 -0.86 21.72
N LYS A 167 1.76 -0.33 22.92
CA LYS A 167 2.79 0.72 23.09
C LYS A 167 4.18 0.20 22.79
N ASP A 168 4.50 -1.00 23.27
CA ASP A 168 5.80 -1.62 23.07
C ASP A 168 6.00 -1.98 21.60
N LEU A 169 4.97 -2.54 20.95
CA LEU A 169 4.99 -2.86 19.52
C LEU A 169 5.22 -1.62 18.64
N PHE A 170 4.57 -0.50 18.93
CA PHE A 170 4.84 0.76 18.21
C PHE A 170 6.25 1.28 18.48
N GLY A 171 6.76 1.13 19.71
CA GLY A 171 8.13 1.50 20.06
C GLY A 171 9.18 0.65 19.33
N ASP A 172 8.97 -0.66 19.26
CA ASP A 172 9.84 -1.59 18.55
C ASP A 172 9.82 -1.32 17.04
N LEU A 173 8.64 -1.05 16.48
CA LEU A 173 8.50 -0.66 15.07
C LEU A 173 9.30 0.60 14.75
N ASP A 174 9.19 1.66 15.56
CA ASP A 174 9.95 2.90 15.37
C ASP A 174 11.47 2.67 15.41
N GLN A 175 11.95 1.84 16.34
CA GLN A 175 13.36 1.48 16.42
C GLN A 175 13.85 0.70 15.20
N LEU A 176 13.05 -0.25 14.70
CA LEU A 176 13.40 -1.03 13.51
C LEU A 176 13.43 -0.17 12.25
N LEU A 177 12.45 0.74 12.08
CA LEU A 177 12.42 1.67 10.95
C LEU A 177 13.66 2.59 10.94
N LYS A 178 14.10 3.07 12.11
CA LYS A 178 15.34 3.88 12.24
C LYS A 178 16.61 3.12 11.86
N LYS A 179 16.64 1.79 11.98
CA LYS A 179 17.78 0.96 11.56
C LYS A 179 17.86 0.74 10.05
N MET A 180 16.77 1.00 9.32
CA MET A 180 16.72 0.87 7.86
C MET A 180 17.03 2.18 7.12
N GLN A 181 17.03 3.32 7.82
CA GLN A 181 17.41 4.63 7.30
C GLN A 181 18.92 4.81 7.30
#